data_AF-A0A936E2U5-F1
#
_entry.id   AF-A0A936E2U5-F1
#
_cell.length_a   1.000
_cell.length_b   1.000
_cell.length_c   1.000
_cell.angle_alpha   90.00
_cell.angle_beta   90.00
_cell.angle_gamma   90.00
#
_symmetry.space_group_name_H-M   'P 1'
#
loop_
_entity.id
_entity.type
_entity.pdbx_description
1 polymer ?
#
loop_
_entity_poly.entity_id
_entity_poly.type
_entity_poly.pdbx_seq_one_letter_code
_entity_poly.pdbx_strand_id
1 'polypeptide(L)' 'MFSQGHGTQIKPLKRIKLPHSLGQFYSTVTNFLGFDMFGGDEWKVMGLAAYGNPEFYDFFSRRY' A
#
# COMPACT_ATOMS: atom_id res chain seq x y z
N MET A 1 -8.23 6.74 0.59
CA MET A 1 -9.19 7.83 0.86
C MET A 1 -8.81 8.44 2.19
N PHE A 2 -8.72 9.75 2.27
CA PHE A 2 -8.52 10.47 3.53
C PHE A 2 -9.87 10.97 4.01
N SER A 3 -10.19 10.67 5.25
CA SER A 3 -11.43 11.09 5.91
C SER A 3 -11.12 11.56 7.32
N GLN A 4 -11.91 12.50 7.81
CA GLN A 4 -11.89 12.96 9.18
C GLN A 4 -13.09 12.37 9.92
N GLY A 5 -12.84 11.68 11.03
CA GLY A 5 -13.88 11.27 11.97
C GLY A 5 -14.12 12.35 13.03
N HIS A 6 -15.37 12.69 13.31
CA HIS A 6 -15.75 13.56 14.42
C HIS A 6 -17.04 13.03 15.07
N GLY A 7 -16.95 12.53 16.29
CA GLY A 7 -18.05 11.82 16.96
C GLY A 7 -18.51 10.62 16.13
N THR A 8 -19.77 10.61 15.73
CA THR A 8 -20.37 9.55 14.88
C THR A 8 -20.35 9.89 13.38
N GLN A 9 -19.72 11.00 12.98
CA GLN A 9 -19.68 11.45 11.59
C GLN A 9 -18.31 11.21 10.94
N ILE A 10 -18.33 10.82 9.66
CA ILE A 10 -17.12 10.65 8.83
C ILE A 10 -17.23 11.61 7.66
N LYS A 11 -16.35 12.61 7.60
CA LYS A 11 -16.26 13.55 6.49
C LYS A 11 -15.13 13.15 5.54
N PRO A 12 -15.41 12.82 4.26
CA PRO A 12 -14.36 12.56 3.29
C PRO A 12 -13.60 13.86 3.00
N LEU A 13 -12.27 13.84 3.14
CA LEU A 13 -11.40 14.98 2.84
C LEU A 13 -10.85 14.88 1.42
N LYS A 14 -10.34 13.70 1.04
CA LYS A 14 -9.70 13.49 -0.26
C LYS A 14 -9.84 12.05 -0.70
N ARG A 15 -10.19 11.83 -1.97
CA ARG A 15 -10.13 10.51 -2.60
C ARG A 15 -8.92 10.46 -3.53
N ILE A 16 -8.20 9.35 -3.42
CA ILE A 16 -7.16 8.98 -4.38
C ILE A 16 -7.87 8.09 -5.39
N LYS A 17 -7.90 8.52 -6.65
CA LYS A 17 -8.49 7.73 -7.74
C LYS A 17 -7.44 6.73 -8.25
N LEU A 18 -7.90 5.61 -8.78
CA LEU A 18 -7.07 4.70 -9.56
C LEU A 18 -6.48 5.46 -10.77
N PRO A 19 -5.27 5.11 -11.25
CA PRO A 19 -4.40 4.02 -10.78
C PRO A 19 -3.42 4.42 -9.66
N HIS A 20 -3.53 5.62 -9.08
CA HIS A 20 -2.57 6.15 -8.10
C HIS A 20 -2.79 5.64 -6.67
N SER A 21 -3.45 4.49 -6.51
CA SER A 21 -3.72 3.91 -5.20
C SER A 21 -2.48 3.17 -4.68
N LEU A 22 -2.01 3.53 -3.48
CA LEU A 22 -0.92 2.81 -2.82
C LEU A 22 -1.27 1.34 -2.57
N GLY A 23 -2.54 1.04 -2.28
CA GLY A 23 -2.99 -0.34 -2.13
C GLY A 23 -2.88 -1.14 -3.43
N GLN A 24 -3.24 -0.54 -4.57
CA GLN A 24 -3.12 -1.21 -5.87
C GLN A 24 -1.65 -1.43 -6.26
N PHE A 25 -0.79 -0.44 -5.97
CA PHE A 25 0.65 -0.59 -6.13
C PHE A 25 1.19 -1.76 -5.30
N TYR A 26 0.83 -1.81 -4.01
CA TYR A 26 1.25 -2.90 -3.12
C TYR A 26 0.73 -4.27 -3.57
N SER A 27 -0.54 -4.38 -3.97
CA SER A 27 -1.10 -5.61 -4.55
C SER A 27 -0.38 -6.05 -5.84
N THR A 28 0.05 -5.09 -6.67
CA THR A 28 0.86 -5.40 -7.87
C THR A 28 2.23 -5.95 -7.49
N VAL A 29 2.87 -5.42 -6.45
CA VAL A 29 4.12 -5.96 -5.90
C VAL A 29 3.91 -7.37 -5.34
N THR A 30 2.82 -7.61 -4.62
CA THR A 30 2.44 -8.95 -4.14
C THR A 30 2.35 -9.95 -5.29
N ASN A 31 1.63 -9.59 -6.35
CA ASN A 31 1.52 -10.43 -7.55
C ASN A 31 2.87 -10.63 -8.27
N PHE A 32 3.68 -9.58 -8.35
CA PHE A 32 5.02 -9.64 -8.95
C PHE A 32 5.96 -10.61 -8.21
N LEU A 33 5.85 -10.69 -6.88
CA LEU A 33 6.61 -11.62 -6.05
C LEU A 33 6.07 -13.06 -6.09
N GLY A 34 5.01 -13.33 -6.86
CA GLY A 34 4.41 -14.65 -7.02
C GLY A 34 3.33 -14.99 -5.99
N PHE A 35 2.88 -14.03 -5.19
CA PHE A 35 1.80 -14.20 -4.22
C PHE A 35 0.45 -13.78 -4.81
N ASP A 36 -0.65 -14.36 -4.32
CA ASP A 36 -1.99 -14.06 -4.85
C ASP A 36 -2.53 -12.74 -4.30
N MET A 37 -2.58 -11.71 -5.15
CA MET A 37 -3.13 -10.39 -4.80
C MET A 37 -4.64 -10.37 -4.56
N PHE A 38 -5.38 -11.38 -5.03
CA PHE A 38 -6.81 -11.53 -4.76
C PHE A 38 -7.07 -12.50 -3.60
N GLY A 39 -6.11 -13.40 -3.33
CA GLY A 39 -6.10 -14.32 -2.20
C GLY A 39 -5.78 -13.67 -0.86
N GLY A 40 -5.44 -12.38 -0.85
CA GLY A 40 -5.12 -11.63 0.36
C GLY A 40 -3.72 -11.89 0.88
N ASP A 41 -2.78 -12.31 0.03
CA ASP A 41 -1.42 -12.66 0.43
C ASP A 41 -0.52 -11.44 0.72
N GLU A 42 -1.05 -10.21 0.68
CA GLU A 42 -0.35 -8.98 1.03
C GLU A 42 0.37 -9.03 2.39
N TRP A 43 -0.21 -9.76 3.35
CA TRP A 43 0.36 -9.93 4.69
C TRP A 43 1.66 -10.74 4.67
N LYS A 44 1.83 -11.68 3.71
CA LYS A 44 3.05 -12.47 3.57
C LYS A 44 4.20 -11.56 3.15
N VAL A 45 3.97 -10.70 2.17
CA VAL A 45 4.94 -9.69 1.73
C VAL A 45 5.30 -8.74 2.87
N MET A 46 4.31 -8.33 3.67
CA MET A 46 4.53 -7.46 4.83
C MET A 46 5.40 -8.15 5.89
N GLY A 47 5.17 -9.44 6.15
CA GLY A 47 5.99 -10.22 7.07
C GLY A 47 7.42 -10.45 6.55
N LEU A 48 7.57 -10.73 5.25
CA LEU A 48 8.87 -10.93 4.61
C LEU A 48 9.70 -9.65 4.55
N ALA A 49 9.06 -8.46 4.55
CA ALA A 49 9.77 -7.18 4.53
C ALA A 49 10.74 -7.01 5.71
N ALA A 50 10.48 -7.64 6.86
CA ALA A 50 11.38 -7.61 8.02
C ALA A 50 12.68 -8.42 7.82
N TYR A 51 12.69 -9.38 6.88
CA TYR A 51 13.84 -10.23 6.58
C TYR A 51 14.62 -9.77 5.34
N GLY A 52 14.08 -8.81 4.58
CA GLY A 52 14.70 -8.29 3.37
C GLY A 52 15.76 -7.22 3.65
N ASN A 53 16.55 -6.91 2.62
CA ASN A 53 17.46 -5.77 2.64
C ASN A 53 16.81 -4.57 1.91
N PRO A 54 16.89 -3.34 2.45
CA PRO A 54 16.22 -2.17 1.90
C PRO A 54 16.96 -1.56 0.69
N GLU A 55 17.30 -2.37 -0.31
CA GLU A 55 18.11 -1.97 -1.49
C GLU A 55 17.47 -0.81 -2.27
N PHE A 56 16.14 -0.79 -2.39
CA PHE A 56 15.39 0.23 -3.13
C PHE A 56 14.86 1.37 -2.25
N TYR A 57 15.26 1.45 -0.98
CA TYR A 57 14.74 2.46 -0.05
C TYR A 57 14.95 3.89 -0.56
N ASP A 58 16.14 4.19 -1.08
CA ASP A 58 16.47 5.51 -1.60
C ASP A 58 15.64 5.88 -2.84
N PHE A 59 15.27 4.89 -3.66
CA PHE A 59 14.41 5.11 -4.81
C PHE A 59 12.99 5.50 -4.37
N PHE A 60 12.42 4.79 -3.41
CA PHE A 60 11.05 5.02 -2.92
C PHE A 60 10.91 6.18 -1.94
N SER A 61 11.97 6.54 -1.20
CA SER A 61 11.94 7.62 -0.21
C SER A 61 12.11 9.02 -0.81
N ARG A 62 12.53 9.10 -2.08
CA ARG A 62 12.62 10.37 -2.81
C ARG A 62 11.26 11.05 -2.87
N ARG A 63 11.18 12.20 -2.19
CA ARG A 63 10.05 13.12 -2.28
C ARG A 63 10.41 14.19 -3.30
N TYR A 64 9.58 14.36 -4.32
CA TYR A 64 9.64 15.50 -5.24
C TYR A 64 9.33 16.80 -4.50
#